data_AF-A0A4Q7FGY1-F1
#
_entry.id   AF-A0A4Q7FGY1-F1
#
_cell.length_a   1.000
_cell.length_b   1.000
_cell.length_c   1.000
_cell.angle_alpha   90.00
_cell.angle_beta   90.00
_cell.angle_gamma   90.00
#
_symmetry.space_group_name_H-M   'P 1'
#
loop_
_entity.id
_entity.type
_entity.pdbx_description
1 polymer ?
#
loop_
_entity_poly.entity_id
_entity_poly.type
_entity_poly.pdbx_seq_one_letter_code
_entity_poly.pdbx_strand_id
1 'polypeptide(L)' 'MATLDISRLTPKERLDLIGELWDSLSSADVPLTPAHEAELDRRLASFEQDRREAIPWEDIDAELDRRSR' A
#
# COMPACT_ATOMS: atom_id res chain seq x y z
N MET A 1 4.31 -20.79 -20.54
CA MET A 1 4.69 -19.51 -19.91
C MET A 1 5.96 -19.73 -19.15
N ALA A 2 7.01 -18.95 -19.40
CA ALA A 2 8.23 -19.07 -18.62
C ALA A 2 7.97 -18.59 -17.19
N THR A 3 8.29 -19.40 -16.20
CA THR A 3 8.24 -19.00 -14.79
C THR A 3 9.43 -18.09 -14.49
N LEU A 4 9.16 -16.87 -14.04
CA LEU A 4 10.20 -15.96 -13.58
C LEU A 4 10.76 -16.48 -12.25
N ASP A 5 12.04 -16.82 -12.22
CA ASP A 5 12.73 -17.23 -10.99
C ASP A 5 13.25 -16.00 -10.22
N ILE A 6 12.39 -15.48 -9.35
CA ILE A 6 12.66 -14.30 -8.51
C ILE A 6 13.81 -14.55 -7.51
N SER A 7 14.11 -15.82 -7.19
CA SER A 7 15.16 -16.16 -6.22
C SER A 7 16.56 -15.70 -6.67
N ARG A 8 16.76 -15.58 -7.99
CA ARG A 8 18.02 -15.16 -8.60
C ARG A 8 18.23 -13.65 -8.64
N LEU A 9 17.17 -12.87 -8.39
CA LEU A 9 17.24 -11.42 -8.34
C LEU A 9 17.83 -10.95 -7.01
N THR A 10 18.70 -9.96 -7.08
CA THR A 10 19.13 -9.18 -5.92
C THR A 10 17.93 -8.45 -5.29
N PRO A 11 18.01 -8.05 -4.01
CA PRO A 11 16.92 -7.29 -3.37
C PRO A 11 16.53 -6.03 -4.15
N LYS A 12 17.50 -5.34 -4.76
CA LYS A 12 17.24 -4.15 -5.60
C LYS A 12 16.44 -4.52 -6.84
N GLU A 13 16.88 -5.52 -7.61
CA GLU A 13 16.15 -5.97 -8.81
C GLU A 13 14.75 -6.48 -8.49
N ARG A 14 14.53 -7.04 -7.30
CA ARG A 14 13.19 -7.41 -6.84
C ARG A 14 12.30 -6.19 -6.61
N LEU A 15 12.85 -5.11 -6.02
CA LEU A 15 12.10 -3.87 -5.84
C LEU A 15 11.78 -3.22 -7.19
N ASP A 16 12.75 -3.18 -8.10
CA ASP A 16 12.55 -2.65 -9.45
C ASP A 16 11.45 -3.44 -10.18
N LEU A 17 11.50 -4.78 -10.11
CA LEU A 17 10.45 -5.65 -10.65
C LEU A 17 9.08 -5.42 -10.01
N ILE A 18 9.00 -5.21 -8.68
CA ILE A 18 7.73 -4.89 -8.01
C ILE A 18 7.15 -3.59 -8.59
N GLY A 19 8.00 -2.58 -8.83
CA GLY A 19 7.60 -1.33 -9.48
C GLY A 19 7.06 -1.55 -10.88
N GLU A 20 7.79 -2.29 -11.73
CA GLU A 20 7.35 -2.59 -13.09
C GLU A 20 6.04 -3.38 -13.13
N LEU A 21 5.89 -4.37 -12.25
CA LEU A 21 4.65 -5.13 -12.12
C LEU A 21 3.50 -4.24 -11.67
N TRP A 22 3.75 -3.33 -10.72
CA TRP A 22 2.75 -2.38 -10.27
C TRP A 22 2.28 -1.44 -11.39
N ASP A 23 3.23 -0.87 -12.13
CA ASP A 23 2.95 0.03 -13.26
C ASP A 23 2.26 -0.68 -14.43
N SER A 24 2.39 -2.00 -14.52
CA SER A 24 1.72 -2.82 -15.53
C SER A 24 0.23 -3.03 -15.28
N LEU A 25 -0.25 -2.77 -14.05
CA LEU A 25 -1.65 -2.96 -13.67
C LEU A 25 -2.45 -1.68 -13.87
N SER A 26 -3.70 -1.84 -14.32
CA SER A 26 -4.69 -0.77 -14.39
C SER A 26 -5.79 -0.98 -13.37
N SER A 27 -6.58 0.08 -13.11
CA SER A 27 -7.78 -0.04 -12.27
C SER A 27 -8.82 -1.01 -12.84
N ALA A 28 -8.79 -1.30 -14.14
CA ALA A 28 -9.69 -2.27 -14.77
C ALA A 28 -9.30 -3.72 -14.45
N ASP A 29 -8.03 -3.99 -14.14
CA ASP A 29 -7.54 -5.33 -13.81
C ASP A 29 -7.94 -5.74 -12.38
N VAL A 30 -8.23 -4.75 -11.53
CA VAL A 30 -8.67 -4.94 -10.14
C VAL A 30 -9.92 -4.09 -9.87
N PRO A 31 -11.08 -4.46 -10.45
CA PRO A 31 -12.28 -3.66 -10.31
C PRO A 31 -12.76 -3.65 -8.85
N LEU A 32 -13.11 -2.47 -8.37
CA LEU A 32 -13.68 -2.30 -7.05
C LEU A 32 -15.15 -2.74 -7.03
N THR A 33 -15.59 -3.25 -5.88
CA THR A 33 -17.03 -3.43 -5.67
C THR A 33 -17.66 -2.06 -5.41
N PRO A 34 -18.97 -1.88 -5.70
CA PRO A 34 -19.66 -0.64 -5.36
C PRO A 34 -19.54 -0.24 -3.88
N ALA A 35 -19.44 -1.23 -2.99
CA ALA A 35 -19.23 -0.99 -1.56
C ALA A 35 -17.83 -0.44 -1.25
N HIS A 36 -16.79 -0.90 -1.96
CA HIS A 36 -15.44 -0.38 -1.82
C HIS A 36 -15.33 1.05 -2.36
N GLU A 37 -15.93 1.33 -3.53
CA GLU A 37 -15.97 2.68 -4.10
C GLU A 37 -16.64 3.67 -3.14
N ALA A 38 -17.82 3.32 -2.62
CA ALA A 38 -18.54 4.16 -1.68
C ALA A 38 -17.76 4.43 -0.38
N GLU A 39 -17.00 3.45 0.11
CA GLU A 39 -16.15 3.62 1.29
C GLU A 39 -14.95 4.53 1.01
N LEU A 40 -14.32 4.42 -0.16
CA LEU A 40 -13.23 5.31 -0.56
C LEU A 40 -13.73 6.75 -0.71
N ASP A 41 -14.89 6.94 -1.35
CA ASP A 41 -15.51 8.26 -1.49
C ASP A 41 -15.82 8.88 -0.12
N ARG A 42 -16.38 8.09 0.80
CA ARG A 42 -16.67 8.52 2.17
C ARG A 42 -15.40 8.99 2.90
N ARG A 43 -14.31 8.22 2.81
CA ARG A 43 -13.02 8.56 3.45
C ARG A 43 -12.36 9.77 2.80
N LEU A 44 -12.43 9.88 1.48
CA LEU A 44 -11.85 11.01 0.77
C LEU A 44 -12.57 12.32 1.12
N ALA A 45 -13.89 12.26 1.32
CA ALA A 45 -14.68 13.41 1.74
C ALA A 45 -14.33 13.91 3.16
N SER A 46 -14.00 13.00 4.10
CA SER A 46 -13.60 13.36 5.47
C SER A 46 -12.09 13.53 5.66
N PHE A 47 -11.27 13.17 4.67
CA PHE A 47 -9.82 13.06 4.79
C PHE A 47 -9.16 14.26 5.47
N GLU A 48 -9.55 15.48 5.09
CA GLU A 48 -8.87 16.69 5.58
C GLU A 48 -9.24 17.09 7.00
N GLN A 49 -10.37 16.57 7.51
CA GLN A 49 -10.71 16.63 8.93
C GLN A 49 -9.99 15.51 9.67
N ASP A 50 -10.10 14.27 9.18
CA ASP A 50 -9.50 13.08 9.79
C ASP A 50 -7.98 13.19 9.92
N ARG A 51 -7.31 13.81 8.94
CA ARG A 51 -5.84 14.03 8.96
C ARG A 51 -5.39 14.89 10.14
N ARG A 52 -6.26 15.71 10.72
CA ARG A 52 -5.92 16.53 11.91
C ARG A 52 -5.82 15.68 13.18
N GLU A 53 -6.47 14.52 13.17
CA GLU A 53 -6.42 13.53 14.24
C GLU A 53 -5.39 12.43 13.96
N ALA A 54 -4.71 12.47 12.81
CA ALA A 54 -3.68 11.51 12.46
C ALA A 54 -2.47 11.64 13.38
N ILE A 55 -1.91 10.48 13.73
CA ILE A 55 -0.67 10.39 14.50
C ILE A 55 0.49 10.20 13.50
N PRO A 56 1.59 10.95 13.63
CA PRO A 56 2.78 10.74 12.83
C PRO A 56 3.28 9.29 12.91
N TRP A 57 3.83 8.77 11.81
CA TRP A 57 4.28 7.38 11.75
C TRP A 57 5.36 7.09 12.78
N GLU A 58 6.30 8.02 12.95
CA GLU A 58 7.39 7.95 13.92
C GLU A 58 6.91 7.76 15.36
N ASP A 59 5.77 8.34 15.72
CA ASP A 59 5.21 8.25 17.07
C ASP A 59 4.59 6.87 17.32
N ILE A 60 3.92 6.29 16.32
CA ILE A 60 3.37 4.94 16.38
C ILE A 60 4.49 3.89 16.39
N ASP A 61 5.50 4.05 15.54
CA ASP A 61 6.65 3.15 15.47
C ASP A 61 7.37 3.07 16.83
N ALA A 62 7.66 4.23 17.43
CA ALA A 62 8.26 4.31 18.76
C ALA A 62 7.38 3.71 19.88
N GLU A 63 6.04 3.81 19.77
CA GLU A 63 5.12 3.16 20.71
C GLU A 63 5.11 1.63 20.55
N LEU A 64 5.11 1.12 19.33
CA LEU A 64 5.16 -0.32 19.05
C LEU A 64 6.47 -0.94 19.55
N ASP A 65 7.59 -0.27 19.33
CA ASP A 65 8.91 -0.67 19.82
C ASP A 65 8.99 -0.69 21.36
N ARG A 66 8.28 0.22 22.04
CA ARG A 66 8.20 0.23 23.50
C ARG A 66 7.36 -0.93 24.03
N ARG A 67 6.29 -1.33 23.33
CA ARG A 67 5.39 -2.42 23.74
C ARG A 67 5.97 -3.81 23.52
N SER A 68 6.92 -3.96 22.60
CA SER A 68 7.53 -5.24 22.26
C SER A 68 8.69 -5.63 23.19
N ARG A 69 9.08 -4.75 24.12
CA ARG A 69 10.11 -4.98 25.16
C ARG A 69 9.48 -5.40 26.49
#